data_AF-A0A0F9TGQ1-F1
#
_entry.id   AF-A0A0F9TGQ1-F1
#
_cell.length_a   1.000
_cell.length_b   1.000
_cell.length_c   1.000
_cell.angle_alpha   90.00
_cell.angle_beta   90.00
_cell.angle_gamma   90.00
#
_symmetry.space_group_name_H-M   'P 1'
#
loop_
_entity.id
_entity.type
_entity.pdbx_description
1 polymer ?
#
loop_
_entity_poly.entity_id
_entity_poly.type
_entity_poly.pdbx_seq_one_letter_code
_entity_poly.pdbx_strand_id
1 'polypeptide(L)'
;MSVQRYKDYIERWENPPFYGIDYADQVRGEAEYIRSDGCSGVLDIHVDVCYEHDIHYATHRCFYLGDELTQEDADRYLKWGIQYHSCLGRQSPMALWRYWALSKKKGLGLGRQSWETGPERLKRRLAEPHRKFDEEHIEARKMMGA
;
A
#
# COMPACT_ATOMS: atom_id res chain seq x y z
N MET A 1 -18.20 3.49 -13.03
CA MET A 1 -16.82 3.42 -12.49
C MET A 1 -15.91 4.23 -13.38
N SER A 2 -15.31 5.29 -12.84
CA SER A 2 -14.27 6.08 -13.52
C SER A 2 -13.09 5.15 -13.82
N VAL A 3 -12.60 5.14 -15.07
CA VAL A 3 -11.36 4.42 -15.40
C VAL A 3 -10.21 5.28 -14.92
N GLN A 4 -9.74 5.06 -13.70
CA GLN A 4 -8.59 5.80 -13.18
C GLN A 4 -7.37 5.56 -14.07
N ARG A 5 -6.67 6.65 -14.43
CA ARG A 5 -5.49 6.62 -15.30
C ARG A 5 -4.23 6.88 -14.51
N TYR A 6 -3.10 6.46 -15.09
CA TYR A 6 -1.76 6.73 -14.54
C TYR A 6 -1.50 8.23 -14.29
N LYS A 7 -2.06 9.11 -15.14
CA LYS A 7 -1.91 10.56 -14.99
C LYS A 7 -2.63 11.07 -13.74
N ASP A 8 -3.86 10.62 -13.51
CA ASP A 8 -4.67 10.98 -12.34
C ASP A 8 -4.00 10.50 -11.03
N TYR A 9 -3.25 9.39 -11.09
CA TYR A 9 -2.41 8.94 -9.97
C TYR A 9 -1.27 9.92 -9.70
N ILE A 10 -0.53 10.35 -10.73
CA ILE A 10 0.61 11.26 -10.55
C ILE A 10 0.15 12.61 -10.01
N GLU A 11 -0.99 13.11 -10.50
CA GLU A 11 -1.51 14.42 -10.15
C GLU A 11 -1.66 14.61 -8.64
N ARG A 12 -2.02 13.56 -7.88
CA ARG A 12 -2.15 13.66 -6.41
C ARG A 12 -0.82 13.82 -5.69
N TRP A 13 0.27 13.30 -6.24
CA TRP A 13 1.61 13.43 -5.67
C TRP A 13 2.25 14.76 -6.03
N GLU A 14 1.91 15.32 -7.21
CA GLU A 14 2.45 16.60 -7.67
C GLU A 14 1.65 17.80 -7.18
N ASN A 15 0.33 17.64 -7.02
CA ASN A 15 -0.60 18.72 -6.67
C ASN A 15 -1.58 18.25 -5.58
N PRO A 16 -1.16 18.20 -4.30
CA PRO A 16 -2.04 17.78 -3.22
C PRO A 16 -3.24 18.74 -3.08
N PRO A 17 -4.48 18.22 -2.98
CA PRO A 17 -5.72 18.99 -3.01
C PRO A 17 -6.04 19.63 -1.66
N PHE A 18 -5.36 19.22 -0.59
CA PHE A 18 -5.62 19.68 0.78
C PHE A 18 -4.59 20.73 1.21
N TYR A 19 -5.00 22.01 1.15
CA TYR A 19 -4.43 23.15 1.89
C TYR A 19 -2.90 23.16 2.14
N GLY A 20 -2.08 22.83 1.14
CA GLY A 20 -0.62 22.93 1.22
C GLY A 20 0.09 21.85 2.05
N ILE A 21 -0.60 20.76 2.41
CA ILE A 21 0.04 19.59 3.05
C ILE A 21 0.46 18.61 1.95
N ASP A 22 1.74 18.24 1.93
CA ASP A 22 2.29 17.23 1.01
C ASP A 22 1.49 15.92 1.12
N TYR A 23 1.12 15.32 -0.02
CA TYR A 23 0.40 14.06 -0.04
C TYR A 23 1.21 12.94 0.62
N ALA A 24 2.55 12.97 0.49
CA ALA A 24 3.41 12.01 1.17
C ALA A 24 3.27 12.09 2.70
N ASP A 25 3.17 13.29 3.26
CA ASP A 25 3.00 13.47 4.71
C ASP A 25 1.62 13.02 5.19
N GLN A 26 0.58 13.22 4.38
CA GLN A 26 -0.76 12.68 4.66
C GLN A 26 -0.74 11.15 4.69
N VAL A 27 -0.07 10.53 3.72
CA VAL A 27 0.10 9.08 3.65
C VAL A 27 0.89 8.56 4.86
N ARG A 28 1.97 9.24 5.27
CA ARG A 28 2.76 8.84 6.45
C ARG A 28 1.94 8.93 7.74
N GLY A 29 1.19 10.02 7.93
CA GLY A 29 0.34 10.18 9.12
C GLY A 29 -0.75 9.11 9.21
N GLU A 30 -1.41 8.80 8.09
CA GLU A 30 -2.41 7.72 8.07
C GLU A 30 -1.74 6.34 8.26
N ALA A 31 -0.58 6.10 7.67
CA ALA A 31 0.18 4.87 7.84
C ALA A 31 0.60 4.64 9.30
N GLU A 32 1.02 5.69 10.00
CA GLU A 32 1.31 5.66 11.43
C GLU A 32 0.05 5.34 12.24
N TYR A 33 -1.08 5.99 11.92
CA TYR A 33 -2.36 5.75 12.57
C TYR A 33 -2.82 4.29 12.43
N ILE A 34 -2.72 3.71 11.24
CA ILE A 34 -3.11 2.30 10.99
C ILE A 34 -2.03 1.28 11.35
N ARG A 35 -0.86 1.74 11.83
CA ARG A 35 0.32 0.92 12.12
C ARG A 35 0.72 0.05 10.92
N SER A 36 0.95 0.70 9.79
CA SER A 36 1.49 0.05 8.60
C SER A 36 2.88 -0.52 8.90
N ASP A 37 3.21 -1.65 8.26
CA ASP A 37 4.57 -2.20 8.31
C ASP A 37 5.43 -1.77 7.10
N GLY A 38 4.90 -0.88 6.26
CA GLY A 38 5.58 -0.37 5.08
C GLY A 38 5.85 -1.46 4.06
N CYS A 39 7.08 -1.51 3.54
CA CYS A 39 7.43 -2.51 2.54
C CYS A 39 7.70 -3.88 3.17
N SER A 40 6.64 -4.63 3.49
CA SER A 40 6.73 -6.01 3.99
C SER A 40 7.58 -6.93 3.10
N GLY A 41 8.68 -7.45 3.64
CA GLY A 41 9.51 -8.50 3.03
C GLY A 41 10.39 -8.07 1.86
N VAL A 42 10.54 -6.76 1.59
CA VAL A 42 11.38 -6.24 0.50
C VAL A 42 12.14 -4.97 0.92
N LEU A 43 13.09 -4.54 0.09
CA LEU A 43 13.84 -3.30 0.33
C LEU A 43 12.92 -2.06 0.30
N ASP A 44 13.11 -1.18 1.28
CA ASP A 44 12.23 -0.04 1.61
C ASP A 44 12.45 1.20 0.72
N ILE A 45 12.68 0.98 -0.58
CA ILE A 45 13.13 2.01 -1.53
C ILE A 45 12.02 3.03 -1.83
N HIS A 46 10.75 2.60 -1.77
CA HIS A 46 9.58 3.42 -2.08
C HIS A 46 8.55 3.32 -0.95
N VAL A 47 9.02 3.56 0.28
CA VAL A 47 8.26 3.35 1.52
C VAL A 47 6.92 4.08 1.54
N ASP A 48 6.86 5.33 1.08
CA ASP A 48 5.62 6.11 1.04
C ASP A 48 4.55 5.47 0.12
N VAL A 49 4.99 4.82 -0.96
CA VAL A 49 4.08 4.08 -1.85
C VAL A 49 3.61 2.78 -1.20
N CYS A 50 4.46 2.12 -0.41
CA CYS A 50 4.09 0.95 0.38
C CYS A 50 3.05 1.31 1.45
N TYR A 51 3.24 2.44 2.13
CA TYR A 51 2.28 3.00 3.09
C TYR A 51 0.92 3.26 2.44
N GLU A 52 0.89 3.93 1.29
CA GLU A 52 -0.35 4.13 0.54
C GLU A 52 -1.04 2.80 0.18
N HIS A 53 -0.27 1.79 -0.22
CA HIS A 53 -0.80 0.46 -0.55
C HIS A 53 -1.40 -0.24 0.66
N ASP A 54 -0.75 -0.17 1.82
CA ASP A 54 -1.23 -0.71 3.08
C ASP A 54 -2.54 -0.06 3.53
N ILE A 55 -2.65 1.28 3.38
CA ILE A 55 -3.89 2.02 3.64
C ILE A 55 -5.01 1.51 2.74
N HIS A 56 -4.76 1.33 1.45
CA HIS A 56 -5.75 0.80 0.52
C HIS A 56 -6.17 -0.62 0.89
N TYR A 57 -5.24 -1.47 1.32
CA TYR A 57 -5.54 -2.84 1.76
C TYR A 57 -6.34 -2.88 3.06
N ALA A 58 -6.04 -1.98 3.99
CA ALA A 58 -6.73 -1.89 5.27
C ALA A 58 -8.15 -1.34 5.13
N THR A 59 -8.37 -0.39 4.22
CA THR A 59 -9.64 0.35 4.12
C THR A 59 -10.52 -0.07 2.94
N HIS A 60 -9.96 -0.77 1.95
CA HIS A 60 -10.57 -1.07 0.64
C HIS A 60 -11.03 0.18 -0.10
N ARG A 61 -10.37 1.31 0.16
CA ARG A 61 -10.71 2.61 -0.41
C ARG A 61 -9.47 3.31 -0.92
N CYS A 62 -9.66 4.15 -1.93
CA CYS A 62 -8.67 5.07 -2.43
C CYS A 62 -8.46 6.12 -1.36
N PHE A 63 -7.25 6.23 -0.82
CA PHE A 63 -6.97 7.21 0.23
C PHE A 63 -7.27 8.64 -0.23
N TYR A 64 -6.92 8.93 -1.49
CA TYR A 64 -7.10 10.23 -2.11
C TYR A 64 -8.56 10.63 -2.38
N LEU A 65 -9.36 9.71 -2.95
CA LEU A 65 -10.72 10.00 -3.42
C LEU A 65 -11.81 9.51 -2.48
N GLY A 66 -11.49 8.58 -1.57
CA GLY A 66 -12.45 7.86 -0.75
C GLY A 66 -13.24 6.76 -1.48
N ASP A 67 -13.11 6.67 -2.80
CA ASP A 67 -13.78 5.66 -3.64
C ASP A 67 -13.38 4.23 -3.24
N GLU A 68 -14.32 3.28 -3.34
CA GLU A 68 -14.01 1.87 -3.13
C GLU A 68 -13.02 1.35 -4.18
N LEU A 69 -12.05 0.56 -3.72
CA LEU A 69 -11.05 -0.08 -4.57
C LEU A 69 -11.24 -1.59 -4.60
N THR A 70 -10.94 -2.18 -5.76
CA THR A 70 -10.62 -3.59 -5.83
C THR A 70 -9.16 -3.83 -5.46
N GLN A 71 -8.81 -5.07 -5.13
CA GLN A 71 -7.41 -5.45 -4.90
C GLN A 71 -6.53 -5.10 -6.12
N GLU A 72 -7.04 -5.37 -7.32
CA GLU A 72 -6.33 -5.08 -8.57
C GLU A 72 -6.12 -3.59 -8.82
N ASP A 73 -6.97 -2.72 -8.26
CA ASP A 73 -6.77 -1.27 -8.34
C ASP A 73 -5.70 -0.81 -7.34
N ALA A 74 -5.74 -1.33 -6.10
CA ALA A 74 -4.72 -1.07 -5.09
C ALA A 74 -3.31 -1.50 -5.57
N ASP A 75 -3.18 -2.72 -6.10
CA ASP A 75 -1.91 -3.23 -6.64
C ASP A 75 -1.44 -2.42 -7.87
N ARG A 76 -2.38 -1.91 -8.66
CA ARG A 76 -2.07 -1.06 -9.82
C ARG A 76 -1.54 0.29 -9.37
N TYR A 77 -2.11 0.87 -8.32
CA TYR A 77 -1.61 2.11 -7.71
C TYR A 77 -0.20 1.93 -7.14
N LEU A 78 0.08 0.82 -6.44
CA LEU A 78 1.44 0.49 -5.98
C LEU A 78 2.43 0.44 -7.16
N LYS A 79 2.06 -0.25 -8.25
CA LYS A 79 2.89 -0.30 -9.46
C LYS A 79 3.16 1.11 -9.99
N TRP A 80 2.12 1.93 -10.09
CA TRP A 80 2.24 3.29 -10.62
C TRP A 80 3.11 4.19 -9.75
N GLY A 81 2.97 4.11 -8.42
CA GLY A 81 3.84 4.85 -7.49
C GLY A 81 5.30 4.45 -7.62
N ILE A 82 5.58 3.14 -7.64
CA ILE A 82 6.97 2.67 -7.85
C ILE A 82 7.51 3.14 -9.21
N GLN A 83 6.68 3.11 -10.26
CA GLN A 83 7.09 3.61 -11.58
C GLN A 83 7.33 5.12 -11.58
N TYR A 84 6.56 5.90 -10.81
CA TYR A 84 6.72 7.33 -10.69
C TYR A 84 8.01 7.71 -9.95
N HIS A 85 8.29 7.08 -8.81
CA HIS A 85 9.48 7.36 -8.00
C HIS A 85 10.76 6.67 -8.50
N SER A 86 10.67 5.72 -9.43
CA SER A 86 11.84 5.03 -9.98
C SER A 86 12.44 5.81 -11.16
N CYS A 87 13.78 5.93 -11.19
CA CYS A 87 14.49 6.49 -12.35
C CYS A 87 14.27 5.70 -13.65
N LEU A 88 13.88 4.42 -13.57
CA LEU A 88 13.57 3.58 -14.73
C LEU A 88 12.11 3.75 -15.20
N GLY A 89 11.34 4.57 -14.50
CA GLY A 89 9.98 4.93 -14.89
C GLY A 89 9.08 3.71 -15.06
N ARG A 90 8.35 3.69 -16.18
CA ARG A 90 7.45 2.58 -16.57
C ARG A 90 8.14 1.22 -16.71
N GLN A 91 9.46 1.19 -16.90
CA GLN A 91 10.24 -0.04 -17.05
C GLN A 91 10.85 -0.53 -15.73
N SER A 92 10.52 0.10 -14.59
CA SER A 92 10.98 -0.32 -13.27
C SER A 92 10.76 -1.83 -13.05
N PRO A 93 11.84 -2.64 -12.98
CA PRO A 93 11.73 -4.07 -12.75
C PRO A 93 11.04 -4.38 -11.42
N MET A 94 11.31 -3.56 -10.40
CA MET A 94 10.69 -3.66 -9.08
C MET A 94 9.17 -3.47 -9.16
N ALA A 95 8.68 -2.46 -9.88
CA ALA A 95 7.25 -2.22 -10.04
C ALA A 95 6.55 -3.39 -10.73
N LEU A 96 7.15 -3.89 -11.81
CA LEU A 96 6.61 -5.00 -12.59
C LEU A 96 6.59 -6.29 -11.77
N TRP A 97 7.68 -6.59 -11.07
CA TRP A 97 7.79 -7.77 -10.21
C TRP A 97 6.79 -7.73 -9.05
N ARG A 98 6.71 -6.62 -8.30
CA ARG A 98 5.74 -6.43 -7.21
C ARG A 98 4.31 -6.63 -7.69
N TYR A 99 3.95 -5.98 -8.79
CA TYR A 99 2.61 -6.11 -9.37
C TYR A 99 2.31 -7.54 -9.81
N TRP A 100 3.29 -8.24 -10.38
CA TRP A 100 3.15 -9.63 -10.78
C TRP A 100 3.01 -10.57 -9.56
N ALA A 101 3.80 -10.36 -8.50
CA ALA A 101 3.75 -11.17 -7.28
C ALA A 101 2.42 -11.03 -6.53
N LEU A 102 1.87 -9.81 -6.45
CA LEU A 102 0.61 -9.54 -5.76
C LEU A 102 -0.62 -9.94 -6.60
N SER A 103 -0.59 -9.72 -7.91
CA SER A 103 -1.74 -9.97 -8.77
C SER A 103 -2.00 -11.46 -8.96
N LYS A 104 -3.19 -11.92 -8.56
CA LYS A 104 -3.66 -13.30 -8.80
C LYS A 104 -3.79 -13.65 -10.28
N LYS A 105 -4.23 -12.69 -11.11
CA LYS A 105 -4.44 -12.91 -12.54
C LYS A 105 -3.14 -13.06 -13.32
N LYS A 106 -2.06 -12.45 -12.81
CA LYS A 106 -0.79 -12.35 -13.53
C LYS A 106 0.33 -13.16 -12.90
N GLY A 107 0.31 -13.42 -11.59
CA GLY A 107 1.34 -14.20 -10.88
C GLY A 107 0.83 -14.90 -9.62
N LEU A 108 1.47 -14.67 -8.47
CA LEU A 108 1.43 -15.56 -7.31
C LEU A 108 0.26 -15.31 -6.33
N GLY A 109 -0.44 -14.17 -6.44
CA GLY A 109 -1.59 -13.86 -5.58
C GLY A 109 -1.25 -13.64 -4.10
N LEU A 110 0.00 -13.29 -3.78
CA LEU A 110 0.50 -13.22 -2.40
C LEU A 110 -0.21 -12.16 -1.54
N GLY A 111 -0.85 -11.17 -2.16
CA GLY A 111 -1.59 -10.11 -1.44
C GLY A 111 -2.99 -10.52 -0.99
N ARG A 112 -3.55 -11.64 -1.47
CA ARG A 112 -4.99 -11.91 -1.34
C ARG A 112 -5.49 -12.01 0.10
N GLN A 113 -4.79 -12.77 0.94
CA GLN A 113 -5.17 -12.92 2.35
C GLN A 113 -5.07 -11.58 3.09
N SER A 114 -4.01 -10.80 2.81
CA SER A 114 -3.85 -9.46 3.38
C SER A 114 -4.96 -8.51 2.94
N TRP A 115 -5.39 -8.58 1.68
CA TRP A 115 -6.53 -7.83 1.18
C TRP A 115 -7.82 -8.23 1.90
N GLU A 116 -8.18 -9.51 1.89
CA GLU A 116 -9.44 -10.02 2.46
C GLU A 116 -9.56 -9.76 3.97
N THR A 117 -8.44 -9.80 4.70
CA THR A 117 -8.40 -9.61 6.16
C THR A 117 -8.08 -8.18 6.59
N GLY A 118 -7.75 -7.27 5.65
CA GLY A 118 -7.28 -5.92 5.92
C GLY A 118 -8.18 -5.10 6.86
N PRO A 119 -9.48 -4.96 6.56
CA PRO A 119 -10.40 -4.20 7.41
C PRO A 119 -10.53 -4.75 8.83
N GLU A 120 -10.52 -6.07 8.98
CA GLU A 120 -10.62 -6.70 10.30
C GLU A 120 -9.31 -6.56 11.09
N ARG A 121 -8.15 -6.68 10.43
CA ARG A 121 -6.85 -6.38 11.03
C ARG A 121 -6.77 -4.93 11.50
N LEU A 122 -7.25 -3.99 10.70
CA LEU A 122 -7.28 -2.58 11.08
C LEU A 122 -8.11 -2.36 12.35
N LYS A 123 -9.33 -2.91 12.41
CA LYS A 123 -10.18 -2.82 13.61
C LYS A 123 -9.46 -3.36 14.84
N ARG A 124 -8.80 -4.51 14.74
CA ARG A 124 -8.02 -5.08 15.86
C ARG A 124 -6.88 -4.15 16.30
N ARG A 125 -6.11 -3.61 15.36
CA ARG A 125 -5.01 -2.66 15.66
C ARG A 125 -5.49 -1.40 16.37
N LEU A 126 -6.64 -0.87 15.95
CA LEU A 126 -7.23 0.34 16.54
C LEU A 126 -7.93 0.07 17.88
N ALA A 127 -8.51 -1.11 18.07
CA ALA A 127 -9.16 -1.51 19.32
C ALA A 127 -8.15 -1.78 20.45
N GLU A 128 -6.94 -2.24 20.11
CA GLU A 128 -5.91 -2.62 21.09
C GLU A 128 -4.59 -1.89 20.81
N PRO A 129 -4.53 -0.55 20.99
CA PRO A 129 -3.35 0.24 20.65
C PRO A 129 -2.11 -0.10 21.49
N HIS A 130 -2.24 -0.86 22.57
CA HIS A 130 -1.11 -1.25 23.44
C HIS A 130 -0.73 -2.73 23.29
N ARG A 131 -1.48 -3.52 22.50
CA ARG A 131 -1.18 -4.92 22.27
C ARG A 131 -0.22 -5.03 21.09
N LYS A 132 0.83 -5.81 21.32
CA LYS A 132 2.09 -5.78 20.60
C LYS A 132 1.89 -6.10 19.10
N PHE A 133 1.89 -5.05 18.28
CA PHE A 133 2.25 -5.16 16.87
C PHE A 133 3.56 -5.96 16.70
N ASP A 134 4.47 -5.78 17.67
CA ASP A 134 5.71 -6.54 17.78
C ASP A 134 5.48 -8.06 17.92
N GLU A 135 4.44 -8.56 18.60
CA GLU A 135 4.23 -10.01 18.76
C GLU A 135 3.76 -10.68 17.47
N GLU A 136 2.79 -10.10 16.75
CA GLU A 136 2.35 -10.62 15.45
C GLU A 136 3.49 -10.59 14.41
N HIS A 137 4.27 -9.51 14.36
CA HIS A 137 5.42 -9.40 13.44
C HIS A 137 6.59 -10.30 13.84
N ILE A 138 6.87 -10.48 15.13
CA ILE A 138 7.91 -11.39 15.61
C ILE A 138 7.51 -12.84 15.35
N GLU A 139 6.26 -13.24 15.55
CA GLU A 139 5.81 -14.59 15.23
C GLU A 139 5.80 -14.85 13.72
N ALA A 140 5.32 -13.90 12.90
CA ALA A 140 5.35 -14.03 11.45
C ALA A 140 6.78 -14.15 10.90
N ARG A 141 7.74 -13.39 11.46
CA ARG A 141 9.17 -13.50 11.11
C ARG A 141 9.77 -14.85 11.54
N LYS A 142 9.43 -15.35 12.72
CA LYS A 142 9.86 -16.67 13.21
C LYS A 142 9.34 -17.83 12.34
N MET A 143 8.12 -17.72 11.81
CA MET A 143 7.55 -18.74 10.92
C MET A 143 8.16 -18.73 9.51
N MET A 144 8.73 -17.61 9.05
CA MET A 144 9.35 -17.48 7.73
C MET A 144 10.87 -17.71 7.70
N GLY A 145 11.48 -18.16 8.82
CA GLY A 145 12.85 -18.66 8.84
C GLY A 145 13.93 -17.60 8.61
N ALA A 146 13.80 -16.44 9.26
CA ALA A 146 14.88 -15.47 9.43
C ALA A 146 15.61 -15.69 10.76
#